data_AF-D3SL29-F1
#
_entry.id   AF-D3SL29-F1
#
_cell.length_a   1.000
_cell.length_b   1.000
_cell.length_c   1.000
_cell.angle_alpha   90.00
_cell.angle_beta   90.00
_cell.angle_gamma   90.00
#
_symmetry.space_group_name_H-M   'P 1'
#
loop_
_entity.id
_entity.type
_entity.pdbx_description
1 polymer ?
#
loop_
_entity_poly.entity_id
_entity_poly.type
_entity_poly.pdbx_seq_one_letter_code
_entity_poly.pdbx_strand_id
1 'polypeptide(L)' 'MSQKIAFKDFHRKMVPFKEQTLEDLIRDQVNEWIRLNKVKILSVETLWERNSHVSVGVRVWYLQED' A
#
# COMPACT_ATOMS: atom_id res chain seq x y z
N MET A 1 -8.05 -18.36 -17.98
CA MET A 1 -7.34 -17.48 -17.02
C MET A 1 -8.36 -17.07 -15.98
N SER A 2 -8.17 -17.46 -14.71
CA SER A 2 -9.05 -17.01 -13.62
C SER A 2 -8.50 -15.71 -13.04
N GLN A 3 -9.35 -14.71 -12.84
CA GLN A 3 -8.98 -13.48 -12.13
C GLN A 3 -9.41 -13.60 -10.68
N LYS A 4 -8.50 -13.30 -9.76
CA LYS A 4 -8.76 -13.29 -8.32
C LYS A 4 -8.61 -11.88 -7.77
N ILE A 5 -9.42 -11.53 -6.78
CA ILE A 5 -9.24 -10.30 -6.02
C ILE A 5 -8.18 -10.57 -4.95
N ALA A 6 -7.15 -9.73 -4.92
CA ALA A 6 -6.09 -9.75 -3.91
C ALA A 6 -5.93 -8.35 -3.30
N PHE A 7 -5.20 -8.28 -2.18
CA PHE A 7 -4.82 -7.01 -1.57
C PHE A 7 -3.36 -6.99 -1.18
N LYS A 8 -2.79 -5.79 -1.07
CA LYS A 8 -1.45 -5.56 -0.54
C LYS A 8 -1.44 -4.32 0.34
N ASP A 9 -0.82 -4.46 1.50
CA ASP A 9 -0.69 -3.39 2.48
C ASP A 9 0.71 -2.78 2.45
N PHE A 10 0.75 -1.47 2.54
CA PHE A 10 1.94 -0.65 2.63
C PHE A 10 1.88 0.14 3.93
N HIS A 11 2.87 -0.02 4.80
CA HIS A 11 2.91 0.67 6.08
C HIS A 11 4.09 1.63 6.11
N ARG A 12 3.87 2.81 6.71
CA ARG A 12 4.95 3.78 6.93
C ARG A 12 5.96 3.16 7.89
N LYS A 13 7.25 3.26 7.55
CA LYS A 13 8.32 2.95 8.50
C LYS A 13 8.44 4.14 9.45
N MET A 14 8.03 3.97 10.71
CA MET A 14 8.37 4.94 11.75
C MET A 14 9.82 4.72 12.17
N VAL A 15 10.73 5.38 11.47
CA VAL A 15 12.14 5.44 11.87
C VAL A 15 12.39 6.74 12.64
N PRO A 16 13.20 6.72 13.71
CA PRO A 16 13.32 7.83 14.67
C PRO A 16 13.83 9.17 14.10
N PHE A 17 14.23 9.22 12.83
CA PHE A 17 14.82 10.42 12.20
C PHE A 17 14.24 10.73 10.81
N LYS A 18 13.19 10.02 10.36
CA LYS A 18 12.58 10.28 9.06
C LYS A 18 11.08 10.03 9.14
N GLU A 19 10.30 11.11 9.20
CA GLU A 19 8.87 11.07 9.01
C GLU A 19 8.59 10.84 7.52
N GLN A 20 8.36 9.60 7.13
CA GLN A 20 7.82 9.33 5.79
C GLN A 20 6.39 9.87 5.74
N THR A 21 6.06 10.77 4.80
CA THR A 21 4.68 11.24 4.62
C THR A 21 3.78 10.14 4.04
N LEU A 22 2.45 10.31 4.08
CA LEU A 22 1.55 9.36 3.39
C LEU A 22 1.75 9.49 1.87
N GLU A 23 1.98 10.72 1.41
CA GLU A 23 2.32 11.06 0.03
C GLU A 23 3.61 10.37 -0.41
N ASP A 24 4.65 10.34 0.43
CA ASP A 24 5.90 9.62 0.13
C ASP A 24 5.67 8.11 0.05
N LEU A 25 4.84 7.54 0.94
CA LEU A 25 4.49 6.12 0.87
C LEU A 25 3.79 5.79 -0.46
N ILE A 26 2.83 6.62 -0.88
CA ILE A 26 2.10 6.43 -2.12
C ILE A 26 3.03 6.57 -3.33
N ARG A 27 3.81 7.67 -3.38
CA ARG A 27 4.67 7.98 -4.51
C ARG A 27 5.79 6.96 -4.68
N ASP A 28 6.49 6.62 -3.59
CA ASP A 28 7.75 5.90 -3.67
C ASP A 28 7.58 4.38 -3.55
N GLN A 29 6.49 3.90 -2.94
CA GLN A 29 6.25 2.46 -2.74
C GLN A 29 5.03 1.95 -3.49
N VAL A 30 3.88 2.59 -3.32
CA VAL A 30 2.62 2.10 -3.90
C VAL A 30 2.66 2.21 -5.43
N ASN A 31 2.97 3.39 -5.96
CA ASN A 31 3.05 3.63 -7.40
C ASN A 31 4.12 2.77 -8.07
N GLU A 32 5.28 2.62 -7.43
CA GLU A 32 6.36 1.79 -7.96
C GLU A 32 5.95 0.31 -8.00
N TRP A 33 5.30 -0.19 -6.95
CA TRP A 33 4.78 -1.54 -6.95
C TRP A 33 3.72 -1.76 -8.03
N ILE A 34 2.77 -0.83 -8.20
CA ILE A 34 1.76 -0.88 -9.28
C ILE A 34 2.43 -0.93 -10.64
N ARG A 35 3.42 -0.06 -10.88
CA ARG A 35 4.16 0.03 -12.15
C ARG A 35 4.88 -1.26 -12.50
N LEU A 36 5.54 -1.89 -11.51
CA LEU A 36 6.29 -3.12 -11.70
C LEU A 36 5.38 -4.33 -11.93
N ASN A 37 4.25 -4.40 -11.23
CA ASN A 37 3.36 -5.58 -11.26
C ASN A 37 2.25 -5.45 -12.32
N LYS A 38 2.06 -4.27 -12.91
CA LYS A 38 1.04 -3.99 -13.93
C LYS A 38 -0.38 -4.46 -13.53
N VAL A 39 -0.69 -4.37 -12.24
CA VAL A 39 -1.96 -4.84 -11.68
C VAL A 39 -3.10 -3.90 -12.03
N LYS A 40 -4.30 -4.46 -12.19
CA LYS A 40 -5.53 -3.65 -12.30
C LYS A 40 -6.06 -3.33 -10.91
N ILE A 41 -5.95 -2.06 -10.51
CA ILE A 41 -6.39 -1.58 -9.21
C ILE A 41 -7.91 -1.52 -9.16
N LEU A 42 -8.48 -1.94 -8.04
CA LEU A 42 -9.90 -1.87 -7.73
C LEU A 42 -10.21 -0.74 -6.72
N SER A 43 -9.41 -0.64 -5.65
CA SER A 43 -9.59 0.34 -4.59
C SER A 43 -8.27 0.61 -3.87
N VAL A 44 -8.15 1.80 -3.29
CA VAL A 44 -7.03 2.20 -2.43
C VAL A 44 -7.61 2.79 -1.15
N GLU A 45 -7.23 2.24 0.01
CA GLU A 45 -7.77 2.59 1.31
C GLU A 45 -6.66 3.01 2.27
N THR A 46 -6.90 4.04 3.08
CA THR A 46 -5.97 4.43 4.16
C THR A 46 -6.19 3.54 5.37
N LEU A 47 -5.12 2.93 5.87
CA LEU A 47 -5.12 2.13 7.08
C LEU A 47 -4.70 2.98 8.28
N TRP A 48 -5.46 2.88 9.37
CA TRP A 48 -5.15 3.50 10.67
C TRP A 48 -5.07 2.40 11.73
N GLU A 49 -3.86 2.11 12.23
CA GLU A 49 -3.70 1.15 13.32
C GLU A 49 -3.46 1.84 14.66
N ARG A 50 -4.21 1.42 15.69
CA ARG A 50 -4.18 1.94 17.07
C ARG A 50 -3.31 1.11 18.02
N ASN A 51 -2.25 0.46 17.54
CA ASN A 51 -1.29 -0.16 18.46
C ASN A 51 -0.35 0.91 19.06
N SER A 52 0.54 0.53 19.99
CA SER A 52 1.45 1.41 20.78
C SER A 52 2.31 2.41 19.98
N HIS A 53 2.22 2.32 18.66
CA HIS A 53 2.82 3.15 17.65
C HIS A 53 1.72 3.40 16.60
N VAL A 54 1.19 4.63 16.49
CA VAL A 54 0.17 4.96 15.47
C VAL A 54 0.81 4.84 14.10
N SER A 55 0.56 3.75 13.38
CA SER A 55 1.02 3.55 12.00
C SER A 55 -0.10 3.91 11.03
N VAL A 56 0.21 4.82 10.11
CA VAL A 56 -0.64 5.11 8.94
C VAL A 56 -0.12 4.28 7.78
N GLY A 57 -1.02 3.64 7.04
CA GLY A 57 -0.69 2.82 5.88
C GLY A 57 -1.68 2.97 4.73
N VAL A 58 -1.45 2.22 3.67
CA VAL A 58 -2.30 2.15 2.47
C VAL A 58 -2.52 0.69 2.11
N ARG A 59 -3.78 0.30 1.91
CA ARG A 59 -4.18 -0.98 1.32
C ARG A 59 -4.56 -0.76 -0.13
N VAL A 60 -4.01 -1.57 -1.02
CA VAL A 60 -4.38 -1.59 -2.44
C VAL A 60 -5.08 -2.91 -2.74
N TRP A 61 -6.33 -2.83 -3.18
CA TRP A 61 -7.10 -3.95 -3.73
C TRP A 61 -6.88 -4.02 -5.24
N TYR A 62 -6.60 -5.21 -5.77
CA TYR A 62 -6.27 -5.39 -7.18
C TYR A 62 -6.71 -6.75 -7.73
N LEU A 63 -6.84 -6.84 -9.06
CA LEU A 63 -7.03 -8.10 -9.75
C LEU A 63 -5.67 -8.74 -10.04
N GLN A 64 -5.54 -9.99 -9.63
CA GLN A 64 -4.39 -10.85 -9.91
C GLN A 64 -4.79 -11.89 -10.95
N GLU A 65 -3.98 -12.03 -12.00
CA GLU A 65 -4.07 -13.12 -12.94
C GLU A 65 -3.35 -14.34 -12.37
N ASP A 66 -4.04 -15.48 -12.41
CA ASP A 66 -3.55 -16.79 -11.99
C ASP A 66 -2.92 -17.55 -13.17
#